data_AF-A0A538SL08-F1
#
_entry.id   AF-A0A538SL08-F1
#
_cell.length_a   1.000
_cell.length_b   1.000
_cell.length_c   1.000
_cell.angle_alpha   90.00
_cell.angle_beta   90.00
_cell.angle_gamma   90.00
#
_symmetry.space_group_name_H-M   'P 1'
#
loop_
_entity.id
_entity.type
_entity.pdbx_description
1 polymer ?
#
loop_
_entity_poly.entity_id
_entity_poly.type
_entity_poly.pdbx_seq_one_letter_code
_entity_poly.pdbx_strand_id
1 'polypeptide(L)'
;MGKSSTALACLEAGFQFMGDDYVIVRNDPKPTVYGLYATAKINREDIERFSALRPHLSKQEVPVDEKAVLSLHPAFEAQLRKEMPLQAIAVPRVVDREETELVPEADSVVREAASFTTMSQLPYAGDHTLRLFTALCDSLPKYRIELGRNRERLTGAVRAFLSDGAGRPEKNGAPSRPADLPLVSVIIPVHNGERFVAEAVNSVLAQDYPALEIIIIDDGSTDGTGAAVRRLPCEVHYFKQGKHGPAAARNRGIRDASGDFVAFLDVDDLWPKHTLLRLVGELLRQPELEVARGYSQVMEYDPSAGVYEYRGNPKE
;
A
#
# COMPACT_ATOMS: atom_id res chain seq x y z
N MET A 1 -27.06 -10.41 -13.22
CA MET A 1 -26.67 -9.07 -12.71
C MET A 1 -25.16 -9.02 -12.78
N GLY A 2 -24.64 -8.18 -13.67
CA GLY A 2 -23.22 -7.85 -13.73
C GLY A 2 -22.94 -6.52 -13.02
N LYS A 3 -21.67 -6.11 -12.99
CA LYS A 3 -21.21 -4.84 -12.40
C LYS A 3 -22.04 -3.64 -12.90
N SER A 4 -22.20 -3.54 -14.22
CA SER A 4 -22.90 -2.45 -14.89
C SER A 4 -24.38 -2.35 -14.55
N SER A 5 -25.09 -3.48 -14.53
CA SER A 5 -26.50 -3.50 -14.16
C SER A 5 -26.72 -3.07 -12.70
N THR A 6 -25.77 -3.39 -11.81
CA THR A 6 -25.84 -2.96 -10.41
C THR A 6 -25.58 -1.46 -10.28
N ALA A 7 -24.56 -0.93 -10.96
CA ALA A 7 -24.24 0.49 -10.94
C ALA A 7 -25.40 1.34 -11.48
N LEU A 8 -26.07 0.88 -12.55
CA LEU A 8 -27.23 1.54 -13.14
C LEU A 8 -28.47 1.46 -12.25
N ALA A 9 -28.73 0.32 -11.60
CA ALA A 9 -29.83 0.20 -10.64
C ALA A 9 -29.66 1.16 -9.45
N CYS A 10 -28.42 1.34 -8.96
CA CYS A 10 -28.13 2.34 -7.94
C CYS A 10 -28.38 3.77 -8.45
N LEU A 11 -27.99 4.08 -9.69
CA LEU A 11 -28.23 5.38 -10.29
C LEU A 11 -29.73 5.71 -10.41
N GLU A 12 -30.55 4.77 -10.91
CA GLU A 12 -32.02 4.93 -10.96
C GLU A 12 -32.64 5.09 -9.58
N ALA A 13 -32.08 4.41 -8.57
CA ALA A 13 -32.49 4.57 -7.18
C ALA A 13 -32.01 5.88 -6.54
N GLY A 14 -31.42 6.82 -7.30
CA GLY A 14 -31.03 8.15 -6.84
C GLY A 14 -29.66 8.23 -6.17
N PHE A 15 -28.81 7.22 -6.31
CA PHE A 15 -27.45 7.28 -5.78
C PHE A 15 -26.56 8.20 -6.63
N GLN A 16 -25.48 8.68 -6.02
CA GLN A 16 -24.39 9.34 -6.76
C GLN A 16 -23.61 8.29 -7.55
N PHE A 17 -23.08 8.69 -8.71
CA PHE A 17 -22.39 7.80 -9.63
C PHE A 17 -20.95 8.25 -9.87
N MET A 18 -20.03 7.29 -9.80
CA MET A 18 -18.58 7.49 -9.96
C MET A 18 -18.02 6.79 -11.21
N GLY A 19 -18.50 5.59 -11.49
CA GLY A 19 -18.02 4.75 -12.60
C GLY A 19 -18.45 3.29 -12.41
N ASP A 20 -18.26 2.51 -13.47
CA ASP A 20 -18.62 1.08 -13.52
C ASP A 20 -17.41 0.18 -13.81
N ASP A 21 -16.63 0.50 -14.87
CA ASP A 21 -15.44 -0.27 -15.27
C ASP A 21 -14.12 0.39 -14.86
N TYR A 22 -14.05 1.72 -14.88
CA TYR A 22 -12.81 2.47 -14.72
C TYR A 22 -12.98 3.59 -13.71
N VAL A 23 -12.40 3.38 -12.54
CA VAL A 23 -12.25 4.39 -11.50
C VAL A 23 -10.80 4.38 -11.03
N ILE A 24 -10.30 5.53 -10.60
CA ILE A 24 -9.02 5.62 -9.92
C ILE A 24 -9.27 5.62 -8.43
N VAL A 25 -8.54 4.79 -7.69
CA VAL A 25 -8.59 4.79 -6.22
C VAL A 25 -7.25 5.31 -5.72
N ARG A 26 -7.30 6.29 -4.81
CA ARG A 26 -6.15 6.82 -4.08
C ARG A 26 -6.36 6.60 -2.59
N ASN A 27 -5.30 6.29 -1.86
CA ASN A 27 -5.38 5.96 -0.43
C ASN A 27 -4.93 7.09 0.53
N ASP A 28 -4.37 8.18 0.01
CA ASP A 28 -3.70 9.22 0.80
C ASP A 28 -4.18 10.64 0.36
N PRO A 29 -4.60 11.55 1.26
CA PRO A 29 -4.64 11.43 2.73
C PRO A 29 -5.84 10.64 3.27
N LYS A 30 -6.82 10.31 2.42
CA LYS A 30 -7.95 9.43 2.72
C LYS A 30 -8.31 8.61 1.48
N PRO A 31 -8.80 7.36 1.65
CA PRO A 31 -9.34 6.55 0.57
C PRO A 31 -10.39 7.33 -0.23
N THR A 32 -10.09 7.61 -1.50
CA THR A 32 -10.92 8.43 -2.39
C THR A 32 -10.99 7.78 -3.76
N VAL A 33 -12.18 7.76 -4.35
CA VAL A 33 -12.42 7.27 -5.70
C VAL A 33 -12.64 8.45 -6.63
N TYR A 34 -11.98 8.43 -7.77
CA TYR A 34 -12.09 9.41 -8.84
C TYR A 34 -12.69 8.78 -10.09
N GLY A 35 -13.65 9.49 -10.67
CA GLY A 35 -14.34 9.05 -11.88
C GLY A 35 -13.52 9.46 -13.10
N LEU A 36 -13.24 8.51 -13.98
CA LEU A 36 -12.56 8.80 -15.26
C LEU A 36 -13.54 9.14 -16.36
N TYR A 37 -14.62 8.36 -16.46
CA TYR A 37 -15.63 8.49 -17.50
C TYR A 37 -17.04 8.34 -16.90
N ALA A 38 -17.97 9.17 -17.37
CA ALA A 38 -19.38 9.07 -17.03
C ALA A 38 -20.14 8.22 -18.05
N THR A 39 -19.69 6.99 -18.25
CA THR A 39 -20.29 6.02 -19.17
C THR A 39 -20.56 4.70 -18.48
N ALA A 40 -21.54 3.96 -18.99
CA ALA A 40 -21.87 2.60 -18.53
C ALA A 40 -22.13 1.70 -19.73
N LYS A 41 -22.01 0.38 -19.54
CA LYS A 41 -22.27 -0.61 -20.60
C LYS A 41 -23.43 -1.51 -20.22
N ILE A 42 -24.36 -1.74 -21.13
CA ILE A 42 -25.53 -2.58 -20.87
C ILE A 42 -25.72 -3.60 -21.99
N ASN A 43 -26.02 -4.85 -21.63
CA ASN A 43 -26.35 -5.89 -22.60
C ASN A 43 -27.76 -5.64 -23.15
N ARG A 44 -28.03 -6.06 -24.39
CA ARG A 44 -29.34 -5.89 -25.03
C ARG A 44 -30.50 -6.44 -24.20
N GLU A 45 -30.33 -7.60 -23.58
CA GLU A 45 -31.34 -8.23 -22.71
C GLU A 45 -31.64 -7.41 -21.43
N ASP A 46 -30.68 -6.61 -20.96
CA ASP A 46 -30.86 -5.76 -19.79
C ASP A 46 -31.49 -4.40 -20.16
N ILE A 47 -31.47 -3.98 -21.44
CA ILE A 47 -32.08 -2.71 -21.89
C ILE A 47 -33.58 -2.68 -21.60
N GLU A 48 -34.27 -3.82 -21.71
CA GLU A 48 -35.70 -3.90 -21.38
C GLU A 48 -35.96 -3.72 -19.88
N ARG A 49 -35.00 -4.15 -19.04
CA ARG A 49 -35.07 -4.02 -17.58
C ARG A 49 -34.81 -2.59 -17.13
N PHE A 50 -33.95 -1.86 -17.84
CA PHE A 50 -33.61 -0.46 -17.59
C PHE A 50 -34.16 0.43 -18.70
N SER A 51 -35.46 0.30 -18.98
CA SER A 51 -36.11 0.95 -20.13
C SER A 51 -36.03 2.48 -20.08
N ALA A 52 -35.95 3.07 -18.88
CA ALA A 52 -35.75 4.50 -18.68
C ALA A 52 -34.39 4.99 -19.21
N LEU A 53 -33.41 4.10 -19.38
CA LEU A 53 -32.08 4.44 -19.89
C LEU A 53 -31.97 4.37 -21.42
N ARG A 54 -32.99 3.83 -22.12
CA ARG A 54 -33.00 3.74 -23.60
C ARG A 54 -32.70 5.05 -24.33
N PRO A 55 -33.25 6.21 -23.92
CA PRO A 55 -32.98 7.48 -24.59
C PRO A 55 -31.51 7.92 -24.51
N HIS A 56 -30.72 7.33 -23.60
CA HIS A 56 -29.34 7.71 -23.32
C HIS A 56 -28.31 6.77 -23.98
N LEU A 57 -28.78 5.82 -24.80
CA LEU A 57 -27.91 4.95 -25.58
C LEU A 57 -27.18 5.77 -26.64
N SER A 58 -25.85 5.59 -26.72
CA SER A 58 -25.02 6.21 -27.76
C SER A 58 -25.42 5.81 -29.18
N LYS A 59 -26.02 4.61 -29.34
CA LYS A 59 -26.59 4.10 -30.59
C LYS A 59 -27.96 3.48 -30.31
N GLN A 60 -28.94 3.80 -31.14
CA GLN A 60 -30.29 3.23 -31.07
C GLN A 60 -30.32 1.75 -31.52
N GLU A 61 -29.44 1.39 -32.46
CA GLU A 61 -29.25 0.01 -32.91
C GLU A 61 -27.94 -0.55 -32.38
N VAL A 62 -28.04 -1.63 -31.60
CA VAL A 62 -26.90 -2.32 -30.97
C VAL A 62 -26.89 -3.76 -31.49
N PRO A 63 -25.80 -4.21 -32.13
CA PRO A 63 -25.64 -5.59 -32.58
C PRO A 63 -25.89 -6.60 -31.44
N VAL A 64 -26.36 -7.80 -31.78
CA VAL A 64 -26.76 -8.82 -30.78
C VAL A 64 -25.60 -9.18 -29.83
N ASP A 65 -24.37 -9.20 -30.33
CA ASP A 65 -23.18 -9.60 -29.58
C ASP A 65 -22.41 -8.42 -28.96
N GLU A 66 -22.96 -7.19 -29.06
CA GLU A 66 -22.32 -5.99 -28.53
C GLU A 66 -23.05 -5.43 -27.32
N LYS A 67 -22.27 -4.82 -26.42
CA LYS A 67 -22.83 -4.03 -25.32
C LYS A 67 -23.12 -2.63 -25.80
N ALA A 68 -24.29 -2.12 -25.43
CA ALA A 68 -24.63 -0.73 -25.67
C ALA A 68 -23.89 0.17 -24.67
N VAL A 69 -23.31 1.27 -25.16
CA VAL A 69 -22.69 2.28 -24.29
C VAL A 69 -23.72 3.38 -24.00
N LEU A 70 -23.89 3.69 -22.71
CA LEU A 70 -24.71 4.79 -22.21
C LEU A 70 -23.80 5.97 -21.91
N SER A 71 -24.14 7.14 -22.46
CA SER A 71 -23.55 8.41 -22.02
C SER A 71 -24.44 8.98 -20.93
N LEU A 72 -23.93 9.03 -19.69
CA LEU A 72 -24.73 9.47 -18.54
C LEU A 72 -24.85 10.99 -18.46
N HIS A 73 -23.91 11.72 -19.09
CA HIS A 73 -24.01 13.16 -19.26
C HIS A 73 -24.77 13.51 -20.55
N PRO A 74 -25.66 14.53 -20.55
CA PRO A 74 -26.00 15.41 -19.41
C PRO A 74 -27.14 14.89 -18.51
N ALA A 75 -27.83 13.81 -18.90
CA ALA A 75 -29.08 13.39 -18.26
C ALA A 75 -28.99 13.16 -16.74
N PHE A 76 -27.84 12.70 -16.25
CA PHE A 76 -27.59 12.40 -14.83
C PHE A 76 -26.59 13.36 -14.18
N GLU A 77 -26.33 14.53 -14.77
CA GLU A 77 -25.29 15.47 -14.31
C GLU A 77 -25.33 15.76 -12.80
N ALA A 78 -26.53 15.94 -12.23
CA ALA A 78 -26.72 16.18 -10.80
C ALA A 78 -26.25 15.02 -9.89
N GLN A 79 -26.20 13.79 -10.40
CA GLN A 79 -25.77 12.58 -9.69
C GLN A 79 -24.32 12.22 -9.97
N LEU A 80 -23.71 12.75 -11.03
CA LEU A 80 -22.31 12.51 -11.35
C LEU A 80 -21.41 13.23 -10.34
N ARG A 81 -20.35 12.55 -9.89
CA ARG A 81 -19.32 13.12 -9.01
C ARG A 81 -17.95 12.91 -9.63
N LYS A 82 -17.06 13.88 -9.43
CA LYS A 82 -15.65 13.78 -9.84
C LYS A 82 -14.84 12.96 -8.85
N GLU A 83 -15.15 13.11 -7.57
CA GLU A 83 -14.51 12.39 -6.48
C GLU A 83 -15.53 12.08 -5.37
N MET A 84 -15.34 10.95 -4.69
CA MET A 84 -16.11 10.54 -3.52
C MET A 84 -15.20 9.79 -2.53
N PRO A 85 -15.40 9.97 -1.21
CA PRO A 85 -14.68 9.18 -0.22
C PRO A 85 -15.08 7.71 -0.33
N LEU A 86 -14.10 6.82 -0.26
CA LEU A 86 -14.35 5.39 -0.14
C LEU A 86 -14.63 5.07 1.34
N GLN A 87 -15.76 4.41 1.60
CA GLN A 87 -16.24 4.23 2.99
C GLN A 87 -16.07 2.81 3.52
N ALA A 88 -16.04 1.80 2.65
CA ALA A 88 -15.93 0.40 3.03
C ALA A 88 -15.48 -0.46 1.84
N ILE A 89 -14.96 -1.64 2.13
CA ILE A 89 -14.75 -2.71 1.15
C ILE A 89 -15.74 -3.81 1.46
N ALA A 90 -16.51 -4.23 0.46
CA ALA A 90 -17.49 -5.28 0.64
C ALA A 90 -17.39 -6.36 -0.42
N VAL A 91 -17.33 -7.63 0.01
CA VAL A 91 -17.32 -8.78 -0.89
C VAL A 91 -18.74 -9.32 -1.09
N PRO A 92 -19.23 -9.48 -2.33
CA PRO A 92 -20.58 -9.98 -2.56
C PRO A 92 -20.66 -11.50 -2.37
N ARG A 93 -21.73 -11.97 -1.72
CA ARG A 93 -22.07 -13.40 -1.61
C ARG A 93 -23.56 -13.61 -1.84
N VAL A 94 -23.92 -14.49 -2.76
CA VAL A 94 -25.33 -14.87 -2.97
C VAL A 94 -25.77 -15.81 -1.87
N VAL A 95 -26.93 -15.54 -1.27
CA VAL A 95 -27.50 -16.31 -0.18
C VAL A 95 -28.96 -16.66 -0.49
N ASP A 96 -29.43 -17.81 0.00
CA ASP A 96 -30.82 -18.24 -0.23
C ASP A 96 -31.76 -17.67 0.85
N ARG A 97 -31.94 -16.35 0.82
CA ARG A 97 -32.89 -15.60 1.66
C ARG A 97 -33.47 -14.43 0.88
N GLU A 98 -34.56 -13.84 1.35
CA GLU A 98 -35.20 -12.70 0.68
C GLU A 98 -34.38 -11.41 0.80
N GLU A 99 -33.87 -11.13 1.99
CA GLU A 99 -33.28 -9.83 2.32
C GLU A 99 -31.79 -9.71 1.98
N THR A 100 -31.40 -8.51 1.58
CA THR A 100 -30.00 -8.14 1.41
C THR A 100 -29.49 -7.43 2.65
N GLU A 101 -28.32 -7.82 3.15
CA GLU A 101 -27.70 -7.16 4.31
C GLU A 101 -26.19 -7.01 4.11
N LEU A 102 -25.61 -6.03 4.81
CA LEU A 102 -24.17 -5.87 4.93
C LEU A 102 -23.76 -6.31 6.33
N VAL A 103 -22.93 -7.35 6.40
CA VAL A 103 -22.43 -7.93 7.65
C VAL A 103 -20.90 -7.76 7.72
N PRO A 104 -20.30 -7.48 8.90
CA PRO A 104 -18.85 -7.41 9.03
C PRO A 104 -18.18 -8.69 8.51
N GLU A 105 -17.03 -8.55 7.88
CA GLU A 105 -16.30 -9.67 7.28
C GLU A 105 -14.83 -9.69 7.69
N ALA A 106 -14.24 -10.87 7.75
CA ALA A 106 -12.83 -11.04 8.07
C ALA A 106 -11.94 -10.43 6.98
N ASP A 107 -10.89 -9.74 7.41
CA ASP A 107 -9.87 -9.14 6.53
C ASP A 107 -9.25 -10.17 5.57
N SER A 108 -8.98 -11.39 6.06
CA SER A 108 -8.43 -12.48 5.25
C SER A 108 -9.34 -12.86 4.08
N VAL A 109 -10.66 -12.88 4.27
CA VAL A 109 -11.64 -13.24 3.23
C VAL A 109 -11.70 -12.15 2.15
N VAL A 110 -11.66 -10.88 2.56
CA VAL A 110 -11.63 -9.75 1.62
C VAL A 110 -10.34 -9.75 0.80
N ARG A 111 -9.19 -10.00 1.45
CA ARG A 111 -7.89 -10.10 0.79
C ARG A 111 -7.82 -11.29 -0.16
N GLU A 112 -8.35 -12.44 0.24
CA GLU A 112 -8.45 -13.62 -0.63
C GLU A 112 -9.29 -13.33 -1.88
N ALA A 113 -10.48 -12.73 -1.72
CA ALA A 113 -11.36 -12.41 -2.84
C ALA A 113 -10.72 -11.46 -3.88
N ALA A 114 -9.88 -10.54 -3.42
CA ALA A 114 -9.17 -9.60 -4.29
C ALA A 114 -7.86 -10.17 -4.87
N SER A 115 -7.25 -11.14 -4.19
CA SER A 115 -5.90 -11.61 -4.50
C SER A 115 -5.78 -12.18 -5.92
N PHE A 116 -6.80 -12.88 -6.41
CA PHE A 116 -6.72 -13.58 -7.68
C PHE A 116 -7.14 -12.74 -8.89
N THR A 117 -8.12 -11.84 -8.73
CA THR A 117 -8.76 -11.15 -9.87
C THR A 117 -8.09 -9.82 -10.20
N THR A 118 -7.67 -9.04 -9.20
CA THR A 118 -7.05 -7.73 -9.39
C THR A 118 -5.58 -7.82 -9.83
N MET A 119 -4.87 -8.86 -9.39
CA MET A 119 -3.43 -8.97 -9.63
C MET A 119 -3.05 -9.78 -10.87
N SER A 120 -3.92 -10.66 -11.37
CA SER A 120 -3.59 -11.49 -12.54
C SER A 120 -3.98 -10.87 -13.88
N GLN A 121 -4.87 -9.86 -13.88
CA GLN A 121 -5.51 -9.33 -15.10
C GLN A 121 -4.99 -7.96 -15.55
N LEU A 122 -4.16 -7.28 -14.75
CA LEU A 122 -3.63 -5.97 -15.08
C LEU A 122 -2.16 -6.08 -15.53
N PRO A 123 -1.77 -5.56 -16.71
CA PRO A 123 -0.36 -5.38 -17.02
C PRO A 123 0.25 -4.46 -15.95
N TYR A 124 1.45 -4.78 -15.48
CA TYR A 124 2.12 -4.10 -14.35
C TYR A 124 1.49 -4.33 -12.96
N ALA A 125 0.60 -5.33 -12.81
CA ALA A 125 0.26 -5.83 -11.49
C ALA A 125 1.52 -6.39 -10.79
N GLY A 126 1.76 -5.93 -9.57
CA GLY A 126 2.93 -6.25 -8.77
C GLY A 126 2.82 -5.58 -7.40
N ASP A 127 3.95 -5.37 -6.73
CA ASP A 127 4.00 -4.91 -5.34
C ASP A 127 3.21 -3.61 -5.09
N HIS A 128 3.20 -2.69 -6.05
CA HIS A 128 2.44 -1.45 -5.93
C HIS A 128 0.92 -1.69 -5.81
N THR A 129 0.36 -2.55 -6.66
CA THR A 129 -1.07 -2.90 -6.62
C THR A 129 -1.40 -3.65 -5.33
N LEU A 130 -0.52 -4.55 -4.88
CA LEU A 130 -0.68 -5.27 -3.63
C LEU A 130 -0.62 -4.32 -2.42
N ARG A 131 0.31 -3.35 -2.40
CA ARG A 131 0.41 -2.32 -1.36
C ARG A 131 -0.81 -1.41 -1.34
N LEU A 132 -1.26 -0.94 -2.50
CA LEU A 132 -2.48 -0.12 -2.60
C LEU A 132 -3.69 -0.88 -2.06
N PHE A 133 -3.88 -2.13 -2.47
CA PHE A 133 -5.00 -2.93 -2.02
C PHE A 133 -4.91 -3.29 -0.53
N THR A 134 -3.71 -3.59 -0.04
CA THR A 134 -3.43 -3.83 1.38
C THR A 134 -3.78 -2.60 2.21
N ALA A 135 -3.29 -1.43 1.81
CA ALA A 135 -3.53 -0.18 2.52
C ALA A 135 -5.02 0.24 2.47
N LEU A 136 -5.74 -0.09 1.39
CA LEU A 136 -7.19 0.06 1.33
C LEU A 136 -7.91 -0.89 2.29
N CYS A 137 -7.51 -2.16 2.34
CA CYS A 137 -8.04 -3.11 3.32
C CYS A 137 -7.80 -2.63 4.74
N ASP A 138 -6.59 -2.16 5.06
CA ASP A 138 -6.25 -1.74 6.42
C ASP A 138 -6.97 -0.47 6.86
N SER A 139 -7.23 0.45 5.93
CA SER A 139 -7.86 1.75 6.22
C SER A 139 -9.39 1.74 6.22
N LEU A 140 -10.01 0.73 5.62
CA LEU A 140 -11.46 0.67 5.45
C LEU A 140 -12.10 -0.46 6.24
N PRO A 141 -13.33 -0.29 6.70
CA PRO A 141 -14.08 -1.39 7.31
C PRO A 141 -14.46 -2.41 6.22
N LYS A 142 -14.45 -3.68 6.63
CA LYS A 142 -14.66 -4.84 5.75
C LYS A 142 -16.02 -5.46 6.02
N TYR A 143 -16.75 -5.66 4.94
CA TYR A 143 -18.08 -6.24 4.99
C TYR A 143 -18.23 -7.35 3.94
N ARG A 144 -19.25 -8.15 4.13
CA ARG A 144 -19.83 -9.02 3.12
C ARG A 144 -21.21 -8.49 2.80
N ILE A 145 -21.49 -8.32 1.50
CA ILE A 145 -22.85 -8.04 1.03
C ILE A 145 -23.51 -9.39 0.77
N GLU A 146 -24.40 -9.79 1.65
CA GLU A 146 -25.21 -11.00 1.49
C GLU A 146 -26.40 -10.65 0.59
N LEU A 147 -26.26 -10.95 -0.70
CA LEU A 147 -27.23 -10.66 -1.74
C LEU A 147 -28.41 -11.63 -1.65
N GLY A 148 -29.54 -11.12 -1.18
CA GLY A 148 -30.81 -11.83 -1.14
C GLY A 148 -31.52 -11.88 -2.51
N ARG A 149 -32.62 -12.62 -2.58
CA ARG A 149 -33.41 -12.79 -3.82
C ARG A 149 -34.15 -11.52 -4.23
N ASN A 150 -34.55 -10.68 -3.27
CA ASN A 150 -35.26 -9.44 -3.56
C ASN A 150 -34.29 -8.30 -3.92
N ARG A 151 -34.31 -7.91 -5.20
CA ARG A 151 -33.44 -6.86 -5.75
C ARG A 151 -33.84 -5.45 -5.35
N GLU A 152 -35.11 -5.20 -5.07
CA GLU A 152 -35.59 -3.88 -4.63
C GLU A 152 -35.05 -3.53 -3.24
N ARG A 153 -34.73 -4.57 -2.45
CA ARG A 153 -34.15 -4.43 -1.10
C ARG A 153 -32.65 -4.13 -1.13
N LEU A 154 -31.93 -4.43 -2.22
CA LEU A 154 -30.49 -4.16 -2.35
C LEU A 154 -30.18 -2.68 -2.16
N THR A 155 -30.87 -1.81 -2.90
CA THR A 155 -30.64 -0.37 -2.84
C THR A 155 -31.03 0.21 -1.48
N GLY A 156 -32.08 -0.34 -0.86
CA GLY A 156 -32.45 -0.05 0.53
C GLY A 156 -31.35 -0.38 1.53
N ALA A 157 -30.77 -1.59 1.45
CA ALA A 157 -29.69 -2.04 2.32
C ALA A 157 -28.41 -1.21 2.18
N VAL A 158 -28.01 -0.90 0.93
CA VAL A 158 -26.86 -0.02 0.67
C VAL A 158 -27.13 1.40 1.19
N ARG A 159 -28.35 1.92 1.02
CA ARG A 159 -28.72 3.24 1.54
C ARG A 159 -28.67 3.29 3.07
N ALA A 160 -29.23 2.29 3.75
CA ALA A 160 -29.18 2.19 5.20
C ALA A 160 -27.72 2.16 5.69
N PHE A 161 -26.88 1.33 5.07
CA PHE A 161 -25.45 1.25 5.39
C PHE A 161 -24.70 2.58 5.24
N LEU A 162 -24.94 3.32 4.15
CA LEU A 162 -24.30 4.62 3.93
C LEU A 162 -24.86 5.72 4.84
N SER A 163 -26.10 5.58 5.31
CA SER A 163 -26.80 6.60 6.13
C SER A 163 -26.54 6.43 7.63
N ASP A 164 -26.47 5.19 8.12
CA ASP A 164 -26.19 4.88 9.53
C ASP A 164 -24.71 5.07 9.90
N GLY A 165 -23.89 5.50 8.93
CA GLY A 165 -22.45 5.66 9.05
C GLY A 165 -21.81 4.31 9.26
N ALA A 166 -21.65 3.53 8.18
CA ALA A 166 -20.89 2.28 8.08
C ALA A 166 -20.10 2.01 9.35
N GLY A 167 -20.70 1.22 10.26
CA GLY A 167 -20.33 1.15 11.67
C GLY A 167 -18.85 1.36 11.86
N ARG A 168 -18.46 2.54 12.39
CA ARG A 168 -17.07 2.80 12.75
C ARG A 168 -16.65 1.61 13.61
N PRO A 169 -15.66 0.82 13.21
CA PRO A 169 -14.99 0.01 14.20
C PRO A 169 -14.44 1.03 15.19
N GLU A 170 -14.85 0.92 16.46
CA GLU A 170 -13.99 1.39 17.53
C GLU A 170 -12.59 0.84 17.23
N LYS A 171 -11.58 1.71 17.40
CA LYS A 171 -10.17 1.33 17.30
C LYS A 171 -9.92 0.14 18.23
N ASN A 172 -10.04 -1.08 17.71
CA ASN A 172 -9.37 -2.22 18.27
C ASN A 172 -7.90 -2.04 17.87
N GLY A 173 -7.17 -1.41 18.79
CA GLY A 173 -5.72 -1.37 18.74
C GLY A 173 -5.19 -2.79 18.63
N ALA A 174 -4.63 -3.12 17.47
CA ALA A 174 -3.49 -4.03 17.44
C ALA A 174 -2.39 -3.39 18.32
N PRO A 175 -1.63 -4.19 19.09
CA PRO A 175 -0.84 -3.66 20.19
C PRO A 175 0.14 -2.62 19.67
N SER A 176 -0.02 -1.37 20.12
CA SER A 176 1.07 -0.42 20.14
C SER A 176 2.21 -1.06 20.94
N ARG A 177 3.32 -1.33 20.27
CA ARG A 177 4.63 -1.53 20.90
C ARG A 177 5.53 -0.39 20.42
N PRO A 178 6.42 0.08 21.30
CA PRO A 178 6.29 1.38 21.93
C PRO A 178 6.50 2.57 20.96
N ALA A 179 5.46 3.40 20.85
CA ALA A 179 5.38 4.83 20.50
C ALA A 179 6.03 5.36 19.18
N ASP A 180 5.17 5.48 18.17
CA ASP A 180 5.05 6.56 17.17
C ASP A 180 6.19 6.83 16.15
N LEU A 181 6.98 5.82 15.77
CA LEU A 181 7.93 5.96 14.65
C LEU A 181 7.89 4.74 13.70
N PRO A 182 7.92 4.94 12.36
CA PRO A 182 7.86 3.87 11.36
C PRO A 182 9.10 2.95 11.42
N LEU A 183 8.99 1.72 10.94
CA LEU A 183 10.12 0.79 10.96
C LEU A 183 11.17 1.21 9.91
N VAL A 184 12.45 1.27 10.30
CA VAL A 184 13.57 1.50 9.38
C VAL A 184 14.38 0.22 9.21
N SER A 185 14.52 -0.22 7.97
CA SER A 185 15.41 -1.32 7.56
C SER A 185 16.79 -0.79 7.25
N VAL A 186 17.76 -1.08 8.11
CA VAL A 186 19.16 -0.73 7.88
C VAL A 186 19.85 -1.87 7.16
N ILE A 187 20.25 -1.63 5.91
CA ILE A 187 20.94 -2.60 5.07
C ILE A 187 22.43 -2.31 5.09
N ILE A 188 23.20 -3.30 5.54
CA ILE A 188 24.65 -3.26 5.63
C ILE A 188 25.24 -4.28 4.65
N PRO A 189 25.64 -3.86 3.43
CA PRO A 189 26.41 -4.73 2.55
C PRO A 189 27.82 -4.90 3.13
N VAL A 190 28.32 -6.13 3.19
CA VAL A 190 29.65 -6.43 3.71
C VAL A 190 30.43 -7.36 2.79
N HIS A 191 31.69 -7.02 2.52
CA HIS A 191 32.67 -7.92 1.92
C HIS A 191 34.01 -7.72 2.64
N ASN A 192 34.48 -8.76 3.34
CA ASN A 192 35.68 -8.71 4.19
C ASN A 192 35.66 -7.56 5.22
N GLY A 193 34.58 -7.48 5.99
CA GLY A 193 34.33 -6.44 6.99
C GLY A 193 34.56 -6.90 8.43
N GLU A 194 35.35 -7.95 8.69
CA GLU A 194 35.58 -8.48 10.05
C GLU A 194 35.95 -7.39 11.06
N ARG A 195 36.77 -6.42 10.61
CA ARG A 195 37.27 -5.33 11.45
C ARG A 195 36.25 -4.23 11.73
N PHE A 196 35.22 -4.07 10.88
CA PHE A 196 34.36 -2.89 10.89
C PHE A 196 32.92 -3.19 11.28
N VAL A 197 32.42 -4.40 11.00
CA VAL A 197 30.99 -4.75 11.17
C VAL A 197 30.47 -4.51 12.59
N ALA A 198 31.31 -4.71 13.61
CA ALA A 198 30.93 -4.44 14.99
C ALA A 198 30.71 -2.94 15.24
N GLU A 199 31.59 -2.08 14.75
CA GLU A 199 31.46 -0.63 14.93
C GLU A 199 30.31 -0.05 14.12
N ALA A 200 30.13 -0.50 12.86
CA ALA A 200 29.00 -0.11 12.03
C ALA A 200 27.66 -0.43 12.70
N VAL A 201 27.47 -1.67 13.16
CA VAL A 201 26.23 -2.09 13.87
C VAL A 201 26.06 -1.33 15.19
N ASN A 202 27.13 -1.12 15.95
CA ASN A 202 27.07 -0.32 17.17
C ASN A 202 26.62 1.13 16.89
N SER A 203 27.02 1.73 15.76
CA SER A 203 26.55 3.07 15.37
C SER A 203 25.06 3.12 15.04
N VAL A 204 24.50 2.02 14.52
CA VAL A 204 23.06 1.83 14.29
C VAL A 204 22.32 1.67 15.62
N LEU A 205 22.84 0.84 16.52
CA LEU A 205 22.27 0.64 17.86
C LEU A 205 22.35 1.89 18.75
N ALA A 206 23.30 2.77 18.48
CA ALA A 206 23.44 4.05 19.18
C ALA A 206 22.43 5.11 18.70
N GLN A 207 21.66 4.84 17.64
CA GLN A 207 20.59 5.73 17.20
C GLN A 207 19.47 5.77 18.25
N ASP A 208 18.93 6.95 18.50
CA ASP A 208 17.75 7.16 19.33
C ASP A 208 16.44 6.89 18.55
N TYR A 209 16.45 5.81 17.77
CA TYR A 209 15.34 5.39 16.94
C TYR A 209 14.90 3.98 17.35
N PRO A 210 13.70 3.82 17.92
CA PRO A 210 13.33 2.56 18.59
C PRO A 210 12.86 1.46 17.63
N ALA A 211 12.43 1.80 16.41
CA ALA A 211 11.86 0.87 15.44
C ALA A 211 12.87 0.55 14.32
N LEU A 212 13.84 -0.34 14.62
CA LEU A 212 14.90 -0.73 13.68
C LEU A 212 14.88 -2.23 13.41
N GLU A 213 15.17 -2.59 12.17
CA GLU A 213 15.68 -3.91 11.80
C GLU A 213 17.03 -3.76 11.10
N ILE A 214 17.95 -4.70 11.32
CA ILE A 214 19.31 -4.66 10.75
C ILE A 214 19.49 -5.89 9.86
N ILE A 215 19.79 -5.64 8.59
CA ILE A 215 19.97 -6.66 7.56
C ILE A 215 21.40 -6.58 7.05
N ILE A 216 22.18 -7.64 7.29
CA ILE A 216 23.58 -7.73 6.86
C ILE A 216 23.67 -8.69 5.69
N ILE A 217 24.15 -8.19 4.55
CA ILE A 217 24.34 -8.99 3.34
C ILE A 217 25.84 -9.19 3.10
N ASP A 218 26.33 -10.39 3.42
CA ASP A 218 27.71 -10.82 3.17
C ASP A 218 27.90 -11.27 1.72
N ASP A 219 28.56 -10.42 0.94
CA ASP A 219 28.86 -10.60 -0.49
C ASP A 219 30.14 -11.42 -0.71
N GLY A 220 30.18 -12.62 -0.13
CA GLY A 220 31.24 -13.58 -0.35
C GLY A 220 32.54 -13.28 0.40
N SER A 221 32.46 -12.83 1.65
CA SER A 221 33.61 -12.60 2.52
C SER A 221 34.38 -13.89 2.77
N THR A 222 35.71 -13.78 2.79
CA THR A 222 36.67 -14.85 3.02
C THR A 222 37.43 -14.71 4.35
N ASP A 223 37.21 -13.61 5.07
CA ASP A 223 37.75 -13.34 6.40
C ASP A 223 36.80 -13.83 7.52
N GLY A 224 37.03 -13.36 8.75
CA GLY A 224 36.19 -13.68 9.91
C GLY A 224 34.85 -12.94 9.99
N THR A 225 34.38 -12.24 8.93
CA THR A 225 33.13 -11.43 8.95
C THR A 225 31.95 -12.18 9.54
N GLY A 226 31.66 -13.40 9.06
CA GLY A 226 30.51 -14.17 9.56
C GLY A 226 30.64 -14.57 11.03
N ALA A 227 31.87 -14.74 11.54
CA ALA A 227 32.11 -14.98 12.96
C ALA A 227 31.96 -13.69 13.79
N ALA A 228 32.39 -12.55 13.26
CA ALA A 228 32.19 -11.24 13.87
C ALA A 228 30.69 -10.91 13.98
N VAL A 229 29.90 -11.15 12.93
CA VAL A 229 28.43 -10.95 12.94
C VAL A 229 27.75 -11.79 14.02
N ARG A 230 28.14 -13.06 14.18
CA ARG A 230 27.59 -13.93 15.24
C ARG A 230 27.90 -13.49 16.67
N ARG A 231 28.87 -12.58 16.86
CA ARG A 231 29.26 -12.04 18.17
C ARG A 231 28.63 -10.68 18.45
N LEU A 232 27.80 -10.15 17.54
CA LEU A 232 27.14 -8.87 17.75
C LEU A 232 26.18 -8.94 18.95
N PRO A 233 26.00 -7.84 19.69
CA PRO A 233 25.17 -7.80 20.90
C PRO A 233 23.66 -7.74 20.61
N CYS A 234 23.24 -7.86 19.34
CA CYS A 234 21.86 -7.74 18.90
C CYS A 234 21.51 -8.80 17.84
N GLU A 235 20.22 -9.06 17.69
CA GLU A 235 19.70 -9.85 16.57
C GLU A 235 19.87 -9.08 15.25
N VAL A 236 20.31 -9.78 14.22
CA VAL A 236 20.45 -9.24 12.86
C VAL A 236 20.02 -10.28 11.84
N HIS A 237 19.43 -9.84 10.73
CA HIS A 237 19.15 -10.71 9.60
C HIS A 237 20.44 -10.84 8.76
N TYR A 238 21.23 -11.88 9.03
CA TYR A 238 22.47 -12.13 8.32
C TYR A 238 22.27 -13.09 7.15
N PHE A 239 22.68 -12.65 5.97
CA PHE A 239 22.61 -13.44 4.77
C PHE A 239 23.94 -13.46 4.03
N LYS A 240 24.46 -14.65 3.76
CA LYS A 240 25.63 -14.83 2.89
C LYS A 240 25.21 -15.14 1.45
N GLN A 241 25.96 -14.62 0.49
CA GLN A 241 25.82 -14.91 -0.94
C GLN A 241 27.20 -15.06 -1.60
N GLY A 242 27.21 -15.49 -2.87
CA GLY A 242 28.40 -15.38 -3.72
C GLY A 242 28.73 -13.92 -4.01
N LYS A 243 29.99 -13.63 -4.36
CA LYS A 243 30.47 -12.26 -4.64
C LYS A 243 29.83 -11.72 -5.92
N HIS A 244 28.83 -10.85 -5.78
CA HIS A 244 28.08 -10.24 -6.88
C HIS A 244 28.13 -8.70 -6.86
N GLY A 245 28.91 -8.13 -5.94
CA GLY A 245 29.12 -6.69 -5.79
C GLY A 245 28.14 -6.03 -4.81
N PRO A 246 28.49 -4.84 -4.31
CA PRO A 246 27.71 -4.13 -3.28
C PRO A 246 26.30 -3.75 -3.74
N ALA A 247 26.09 -3.47 -5.03
CA ALA A 247 24.76 -3.20 -5.57
C ALA A 247 23.84 -4.43 -5.50
N ALA A 248 24.35 -5.61 -5.82
CA ALA A 248 23.60 -6.86 -5.70
C ALA A 248 23.27 -7.18 -4.23
N ALA A 249 24.22 -6.92 -3.32
CA ALA A 249 24.03 -7.05 -1.89
C ALA A 249 22.93 -6.11 -1.37
N ARG A 250 22.98 -4.82 -1.69
CA ARG A 250 21.93 -3.84 -1.33
C ARG A 250 20.56 -4.23 -1.88
N ASN A 251 20.49 -4.61 -3.16
CA ASN A 251 19.23 -5.06 -3.79
C ASN A 251 18.62 -6.28 -3.10
N ARG A 252 19.45 -7.19 -2.58
CA ARG A 252 18.97 -8.29 -1.76
C ARG A 252 18.41 -7.78 -0.44
N GLY A 253 19.17 -6.95 0.27
CA GLY A 253 18.71 -6.34 1.52
C GLY A 253 17.36 -5.64 1.37
N ILE A 254 17.13 -4.93 0.26
CA ILE A 254 15.86 -4.25 -0.02
C ILE A 254 14.71 -5.25 -0.17
N ARG A 255 14.94 -6.41 -0.80
CA ARG A 255 13.90 -7.43 -0.96
C ARG A 255 13.53 -8.12 0.36
N ASP A 256 14.52 -8.26 1.24
CA ASP A 256 14.37 -8.90 2.54
C ASP A 256 13.94 -7.89 3.64
N ALA A 257 13.82 -6.60 3.30
CA ALA A 257 13.40 -5.51 4.19
C ALA A 257 11.88 -5.49 4.41
N SER A 258 11.48 -5.24 5.65
CA SER A 258 10.10 -5.13 6.13
C SER A 258 9.74 -3.72 6.62
N GLY A 259 10.68 -2.79 6.64
CA GLY A 259 10.50 -1.41 7.11
C GLY A 259 9.82 -0.49 6.11
N ASP A 260 9.19 0.55 6.64
CA ASP A 260 8.58 1.63 5.86
C ASP A 260 9.65 2.50 5.17
N PHE A 261 10.84 2.58 5.77
CA PHE A 261 12.01 3.25 5.22
C PHE A 261 13.20 2.31 5.12
N VAL A 262 14.01 2.50 4.09
CA VAL A 262 15.28 1.80 3.90
C VAL A 262 16.43 2.78 4.05
N ALA A 263 17.43 2.40 4.83
CA ALA A 263 18.68 3.14 4.98
C ALA A 263 19.87 2.22 4.68
N PHE A 264 20.88 2.76 3.99
CA PHE A 264 22.10 2.03 3.68
C PHE A 264 23.25 2.55 4.54
N LEU A 265 23.96 1.64 5.20
CA LEU A 265 25.20 1.92 5.90
C LEU A 265 26.28 0.99 5.34
N ASP A 266 27.32 1.56 4.73
CA ASP A 266 28.47 0.76 4.32
C ASP A 266 29.24 0.28 5.56
N VAL A 267 29.79 -0.93 5.51
CA VAL A 267 30.32 -1.61 6.70
C VAL A 267 31.51 -0.87 7.34
N ASP A 268 32.19 -0.03 6.58
CA ASP A 268 33.34 0.80 6.98
C ASP A 268 32.97 2.27 7.29
N ASP A 269 31.67 2.59 7.30
CA ASP A 269 31.15 3.91 7.69
C ASP A 269 30.49 3.89 9.07
N LEU A 270 30.29 5.09 9.64
CA LEU A 270 29.60 5.30 10.92
C LEU A 270 28.56 6.40 10.79
N TRP A 271 27.42 6.22 11.47
CA TRP A 271 26.43 7.30 11.61
C TRP A 271 26.58 8.04 12.94
N PRO A 272 26.56 9.39 12.92
CA PRO A 272 26.38 10.17 14.13
C PRO A 272 25.06 9.82 14.83
N LYS A 273 25.04 10.00 16.15
CA LYS A 273 23.80 9.89 16.93
C LYS A 273 22.73 10.84 16.36
N HIS A 274 21.46 10.43 16.39
CA HIS A 274 20.31 11.19 15.87
C HIS A 274 20.16 11.26 14.35
N THR A 275 20.97 10.51 13.58
CA THR A 275 20.89 10.51 12.11
C THR A 275 19.53 10.01 11.65
N LEU A 276 19.10 8.83 12.09
CA LEU A 276 17.84 8.22 11.63
C LEU A 276 16.62 9.05 12.07
N LEU A 277 16.58 9.51 13.33
CA LEU A 277 15.47 10.33 13.83
C LEU A 277 15.30 11.63 13.02
N ARG A 278 16.40 12.29 12.64
CA ARG A 278 16.35 13.51 11.82
C ARG A 278 15.91 13.24 10.39
N LEU A 279 16.49 12.24 9.74
CA LEU A 279 16.17 11.91 8.35
C LEU A 279 14.72 11.45 8.21
N VAL A 280 14.28 10.52 9.07
CA VAL A 280 12.89 10.06 9.10
C VAL A 280 11.93 11.18 9.50
N GLY A 281 12.30 12.02 10.47
CA GLY A 281 11.48 13.17 10.87
C GLY A 281 11.19 14.13 9.71
N GLU A 282 12.17 14.40 8.85
CA GLU A 282 11.95 15.21 7.65
C GLU A 282 11.07 14.52 6.61
N LEU A 283 11.25 13.21 6.40
CA LEU A 283 10.40 12.41 5.49
C LEU A 283 8.94 12.35 5.98
N LEU A 284 8.71 12.27 7.29
CA LEU A 284 7.37 12.28 7.87
C LEU A 284 6.72 13.67 7.82
N ARG A 285 7.51 14.75 7.95
CA ARG A 285 7.02 16.13 7.91
C ARG A 285 6.62 16.58 6.51
N GLN A 286 7.27 16.02 5.49
CA GLN A 286 7.07 16.35 4.09
C GLN A 286 6.82 15.05 3.31
N PRO A 287 5.56 14.55 3.29
CA PRO A 287 5.21 13.27 2.66
C PRO A 287 5.58 13.17 1.16
N GLU A 288 5.85 14.29 0.50
CA GLU A 288 6.35 14.38 -0.87
C GLU A 288 7.83 14.03 -1.03
N LEU A 289 8.61 14.00 0.06
CA LEU A 289 10.02 13.64 0.03
C LEU A 289 10.18 12.12 -0.04
N GLU A 290 10.81 11.65 -1.11
CA GLU A 290 11.09 10.23 -1.31
C GLU A 290 12.43 9.80 -0.70
N VAL A 291 13.37 10.74 -0.56
CA VAL A 291 14.74 10.49 -0.07
C VAL A 291 15.22 11.65 0.77
N ALA A 292 15.80 11.34 1.93
CA ALA A 292 16.54 12.29 2.76
C ALA A 292 17.98 11.80 2.93
N ARG A 293 18.96 12.71 2.82
CA ARG A 293 20.37 12.39 3.03
C ARG A 293 21.07 13.46 3.87
N GLY A 294 21.99 13.02 4.71
CA GLY A 294 22.91 13.89 5.42
C GLY A 294 24.13 14.26 4.57
N TYR A 295 24.96 15.16 5.09
CA TYR A 295 26.32 15.34 4.61
C TYR A 295 27.23 14.24 5.17
N SER A 296 28.27 13.90 4.44
CA SER A 296 29.26 12.90 4.85
C SER A 296 30.60 13.59 5.09
N GLN A 297 31.38 13.07 6.04
CA GLN A 297 32.68 13.62 6.38
C GLN A 297 33.69 12.51 6.54
N VAL A 298 34.89 12.71 6.01
CA VAL A 298 35.99 11.74 6.12
C VAL A 298 36.56 11.78 7.53
N MET A 299 36.80 10.60 8.08
CA MET A 299 37.51 10.40 9.34
C MET A 299 38.89 9.80 9.04
N GLU A 300 39.93 10.40 9.60
CA GLU A 300 41.29 9.87 9.55
C GLU A 300 41.71 9.40 10.93
N TYR A 301 42.28 8.19 10.99
CA TYR A 301 42.84 7.67 12.24
C TYR A 301 44.14 8.41 12.57
N ASP A 302 44.20 9.07 13.72
CA ASP A 302 45.43 9.59 14.29
C ASP A 302 46.08 8.50 15.17
N PRO A 303 47.16 7.85 14.70
CA PRO A 303 47.83 6.80 15.46
C PRO A 303 48.53 7.31 16.73
N SER A 304 48.78 8.62 16.86
CA SER A 304 49.42 9.22 18.03
C SER A 304 48.43 9.45 19.19
N ALA A 305 47.18 9.77 18.86
CA ALA A 305 46.10 9.99 19.82
C ALA A 305 45.21 8.75 20.02
N GLY A 306 45.28 7.77 19.11
CA GLY A 306 44.48 6.55 19.17
C GLY A 306 43.00 6.79 18.89
N VAL A 307 42.66 7.86 18.17
CA VAL A 307 41.29 8.28 17.87
C VAL A 307 41.16 8.65 16.39
N TYR A 308 39.94 8.63 15.88
CA TYR A 308 39.63 9.15 14.55
C TYR A 308 39.29 10.64 14.62
N GLU A 309 39.90 11.45 13.78
CA GLU A 309 39.63 12.87 13.63
C GLU A 309 38.83 13.16 12.35
N TYR A 310 37.85 14.07 12.43
CA TYR A 310 37.13 14.54 11.27
C TYR A 310 38.00 15.49 10.43
N ARG A 311 38.02 15.28 9.12
CA ARG A 311 38.75 16.13 8.16
C ARG A 311 37.81 16.90 7.25
N GLY A 312 38.25 18.08 6.83
CA GLY A 312 37.53 18.94 5.89
C GLY A 312 36.27 19.57 6.46
N ASN A 313 35.49 20.21 5.59
CA ASN A 313 34.18 20.78 5.90
C ASN A 313 33.11 19.89 5.26
N PRO A 314 32.14 19.35 6.01
CA PRO A 314 31.11 18.47 5.44
C PRO A 314 30.18 19.17 4.44
N LYS A 315 30.27 20.50 4.30
CA LYS A 315 29.50 21.31 3.33
C LYS A 315 30.28 21.63 2.05
N GLU A 316 31.56 21.28 1.99
CA GLU A 316 32.41 21.36 0.79
C GLU A 316 32.36 20.04 0.02
#